data_AF-A0ABD0NIY8-F1
#
_entry.id   AF-A0ABD0NIY8-F1
#
_cell.length_a   1.000
_cell.length_b   1.000
_cell.length_c   1.000
_cell.angle_alpha   90.00
_cell.angle_beta   90.00
_cell.angle_gamma   90.00
#
_symmetry.space_group_name_H-M   'P 1'
#
loop_
_entity.id
_entity.type
_entity.pdbx_description
1 polymer ?
#
loop_
_entity_poly.entity_id
_entity_poly.type
_entity_poly.pdbx_seq_one_letter_code
_entity_poly.pdbx_strand_id
1 'polypeptide(L)'
;CSMPSCIVAFHVTCAFDHGLEMRTTLAENDEVRFKSYCLEHSSVSRSNAGGNSDRPETRHAGSDLPGSHADRAKQDQAEREKASHRKQKLQELEDEFYRLVDPKEVAESLSLPDAHVDFLYQYWKLRRKANFNQPLVALKRDEVDNLAQQEQDV
;
A
#
# COMPACT_ATOMS: atom_id res chain seq x y z
N CYS A 1 -0.68 -16.27 -10.53
CA CYS A 1 -0.08 -17.35 -9.73
C CYS A 1 1.22 -17.79 -10.41
N SER A 2 2.29 -18.05 -9.65
CA SER A 2 3.61 -18.44 -10.17
C SER A 2 3.82 -19.95 -10.24
N MET A 3 2.81 -20.76 -9.91
CA MET A 3 2.83 -22.19 -10.14
C MET A 3 2.71 -22.46 -11.67
N PRO A 4 3.63 -23.22 -12.31
CA PRO A 4 3.70 -23.30 -13.78
C PRO A 4 2.43 -23.77 -14.50
N SER A 5 1.66 -24.65 -13.87
CA SER A 5 0.40 -25.19 -14.41
C SER A 5 -0.84 -24.36 -14.03
N CYS A 6 -0.67 -23.28 -13.28
CA CYS A 6 -1.79 -22.50 -12.74
C CYS A 6 -1.95 -21.17 -13.47
N ILE A 7 -3.14 -20.93 -14.02
CA ILE A 7 -3.48 -19.68 -14.72
C ILE A 7 -4.27 -18.69 -13.86
N VAL A 8 -4.45 -18.98 -12.57
CA VAL A 8 -5.25 -18.14 -11.67
C VAL A 8 -4.59 -16.77 -11.50
N ALA A 9 -5.33 -15.73 -11.89
CA ALA A 9 -5.02 -14.34 -11.63
C ALA A 9 -5.77 -13.84 -10.39
N PHE A 10 -5.21 -12.83 -9.73
CA PHE A 10 -5.80 -12.18 -8.57
C PHE A 10 -5.25 -10.75 -8.46
N HIS A 11 -6.03 -9.86 -7.86
CA HIS A 11 -5.53 -8.53 -7.50
C HIS A 11 -4.53 -8.64 -6.36
N VAL A 12 -3.51 -7.79 -6.37
CA VAL A 12 -2.47 -7.75 -5.33
C VAL A 12 -3.08 -7.45 -3.95
N THR A 13 -4.03 -6.52 -3.89
CA THR A 13 -4.78 -6.20 -2.66
C THR A 13 -5.52 -7.42 -2.11
N CYS A 14 -6.29 -8.11 -2.96
CA CYS A 14 -6.98 -9.36 -2.57
C CYS A 14 -5.99 -10.45 -2.12
N ALA A 15 -4.79 -10.50 -2.71
CA ALA A 15 -3.76 -11.45 -2.29
C ALA A 15 -3.29 -11.21 -0.86
N PHE A 16 -3.08 -9.95 -0.48
CA PHE A 16 -2.70 -9.59 0.89
C PHE A 16 -3.82 -9.87 1.89
N ASP A 17 -5.06 -9.50 1.56
CA ASP A 17 -6.20 -9.68 2.47
C ASP A 17 -6.48 -11.16 2.74
N HIS A 18 -6.27 -12.02 1.75
CA HIS A 18 -6.43 -13.46 1.87
C HIS A 18 -5.15 -14.20 2.29
N GLY A 19 -4.08 -13.48 2.65
CA GLY A 19 -2.85 -14.07 3.15
C GLY A 19 -2.14 -15.01 2.16
N LEU A 20 -2.24 -14.69 0.87
CA LEU A 20 -1.54 -15.44 -0.18
C LEU A 20 -0.03 -15.33 -0.01
N GLU A 21 0.68 -16.39 -0.39
CA GLU A 21 2.12 -16.41 -0.34
C GLU A 21 2.70 -15.54 -1.45
N MET A 22 3.41 -14.49 -1.05
CA MET A 22 4.11 -13.57 -1.95
C MET A 22 5.58 -13.47 -1.52
N ARG A 23 6.51 -13.72 -2.43
CA ARG A 23 7.96 -13.65 -2.19
C ARG A 23 8.63 -12.77 -3.24
N THR A 24 9.53 -11.93 -2.76
CA THR A 24 10.47 -11.18 -3.60
C THR A 24 11.84 -11.83 -3.46
N THR A 25 12.47 -12.17 -4.57
CA THR A 25 13.79 -12.82 -4.60
C THR A 25 14.74 -12.05 -5.50
N LEU A 26 15.97 -11.82 -5.05
CA LEU A 26 17.05 -11.28 -5.87
C LEU A 26 17.76 -12.45 -6.57
N ALA A 27 17.87 -12.39 -7.89
CA ALA A 27 18.64 -13.35 -8.68
C ALA A 27 20.14 -13.00 -8.68
N GLU A 28 20.98 -13.93 -9.10
CA GLU A 28 22.44 -13.79 -9.13
C GLU A 28 22.94 -12.68 -10.06
N ASN A 29 22.10 -12.22 -10.99
CA ASN A 29 22.34 -11.13 -11.93
C ASN A 29 21.70 -9.80 -11.49
N ASP A 30 21.44 -9.62 -10.18
CA ASP A 30 20.71 -8.48 -9.60
C ASP A 30 19.28 -8.28 -10.13
N GLU A 31 18.69 -9.27 -10.78
CA GLU A 31 17.30 -9.22 -11.24
C GLU A 31 16.32 -9.50 -10.09
N VAL A 32 15.37 -8.60 -9.87
CA VAL A 32 14.30 -8.79 -8.87
C VAL A 32 13.17 -9.60 -9.47
N ARG A 33 12.87 -10.78 -8.87
CA ARG A 33 11.76 -11.64 -9.27
C ARG A 33 10.69 -11.71 -8.19
N PHE A 34 9.44 -11.56 -8.60
CA PHE A 34 8.27 -11.68 -7.74
C PHE A 34 7.57 -13.01 -8.01
N LYS A 35 7.38 -13.80 -6.95
CA LYS A 35 6.59 -15.04 -7.00
C LYS A 35 5.38 -14.90 -6.09
N SER A 36 4.20 -15.16 -6.62
CA SER A 36 2.95 -15.12 -5.85
C SER A 36 2.11 -16.35 -6.15
N TYR A 37 1.50 -16.95 -5.13
CA TYR A 37 0.74 -18.18 -5.28
C TYR A 37 -0.74 -17.92 -4.97
N CYS A 38 -1.67 -18.55 -5.70
CA CYS A 38 -3.09 -18.43 -5.37
C CYS A 38 -3.42 -19.15 -4.05
N LEU A 39 -4.66 -19.08 -3.58
CA LEU A 39 -5.12 -19.74 -2.34
C LEU A 39 -4.70 -21.22 -2.28
N GLU A 40 -4.92 -21.96 -3.36
CA GLU A 40 -4.59 -23.39 -3.46
C GLU A 40 -3.08 -23.66 -3.41
N HIS A 41 -2.27 -22.76 -3.95
CA HIS A 41 -0.81 -22.95 -4.07
C HIS A 41 0.00 -22.27 -2.95
N SER A 42 -0.62 -21.41 -2.14
CA SER A 42 0.04 -20.69 -1.03
C SER A 42 0.25 -21.56 0.21
N SER A 43 -0.52 -22.63 0.38
CA SER A 43 -0.38 -23.58 1.49
C SER A 43 0.60 -24.71 1.17
N VAL A 44 0.68 -25.11 -0.10
CA VAL A 44 1.49 -26.25 -0.58
C VAL A 44 3.00 -25.93 -0.62
N SER A 45 3.37 -24.67 -0.77
CA SER A 45 4.80 -24.24 -0.75
C SER A 45 5.46 -24.31 0.63
N ARG A 46 4.69 -24.50 1.71
CA ARG A 46 5.25 -24.75 3.06
C ARG A 46 5.75 -26.18 3.23
N SER A 47 5.27 -27.13 2.42
CA SER A 47 5.59 -28.55 2.52
C SER A 47 6.85 -28.99 1.76
N ASN A 48 7.43 -28.15 0.90
CA ASN A 48 8.60 -28.54 0.09
C ASN A 48 9.97 -28.18 0.73
N ALA A 49 9.97 -27.80 2.02
CA ALA A 49 11.17 -27.49 2.78
C ALA A 49 11.17 -28.22 4.14
N GLY A 50 11.35 -29.55 4.13
CA GLY A 50 11.60 -30.34 5.34
C GLY A 50 10.75 -31.61 5.42
N GLY A 51 11.41 -32.75 5.59
CA GLY A 51 10.80 -34.08 5.40
C GLY A 51 9.95 -34.61 6.55
N ASN A 52 9.13 -35.59 6.16
CA ASN A 52 8.65 -36.77 6.91
C ASN A 52 7.70 -36.58 8.12
N SER A 53 6.41 -36.93 7.93
CA SER A 53 5.70 -38.03 8.64
C SER A 53 4.18 -37.84 8.61
N ASP A 54 3.50 -38.88 8.11
CA ASP A 54 2.16 -39.42 8.42
C ASP A 54 0.84 -38.61 8.34
N ARG A 55 -0.16 -39.37 7.86
CA ARG A 55 -1.59 -39.13 7.55
C ARG A 55 -2.44 -38.62 8.75
N PRO A 56 -3.73 -38.21 8.57
CA PRO A 56 -4.66 -38.61 7.51
C PRO A 56 -5.46 -37.51 6.79
N GLU A 57 -6.04 -37.96 5.67
CA GLU A 57 -7.07 -37.33 4.87
C GLU A 57 -8.15 -36.64 5.71
N THR A 58 -8.31 -35.33 5.52
CA THR A 58 -9.63 -34.70 5.50
C THR A 58 -9.84 -34.15 4.11
N ARG A 59 -10.49 -34.97 3.28
CA ARG A 59 -11.15 -34.55 2.05
C ARG A 59 -12.20 -33.48 2.40
N HIS A 60 -11.91 -32.25 2.07
CA HIS A 60 -12.90 -31.22 1.76
C HIS A 60 -12.42 -30.59 0.44
N ALA A 61 -12.62 -31.18 -0.75
CA ALA A 61 -13.90 -31.50 -1.37
C ALA A 61 -14.93 -30.41 -1.08
N GLY A 62 -14.93 -29.39 -1.93
CA GLY A 62 -16.07 -28.51 -2.22
C GLY A 62 -16.77 -27.93 -1.00
N SER A 63 -16.37 -26.73 -0.60
CA SER A 63 -17.19 -25.93 0.29
C SER A 63 -16.98 -24.45 -0.02
N ASP A 64 -17.51 -24.04 -1.17
CA ASP A 64 -18.21 -22.76 -1.27
C ASP A 64 -19.33 -22.74 -0.21
N LEU A 65 -18.97 -22.56 1.05
CA LEU A 65 -19.93 -22.12 2.05
C LEU A 65 -20.09 -20.62 1.79
N PRO A 66 -21.31 -20.12 1.54
CA PRO A 66 -21.54 -18.69 1.62
C PRO A 66 -21.23 -18.33 3.07
N GLY A 67 -20.09 -17.68 3.32
CA GLY A 67 -19.85 -17.00 4.59
C GLY A 67 -21.14 -16.26 4.92
N SER A 68 -21.68 -16.49 6.13
CA SER A 68 -22.98 -15.96 6.53
C SER A 68 -23.05 -14.48 6.13
N HIS A 69 -24.19 -13.99 5.66
CA HIS A 69 -24.36 -12.56 5.40
C HIS A 69 -23.85 -11.68 6.56
N ALA A 70 -23.88 -12.22 7.79
CA ALA A 70 -23.30 -11.60 8.98
C ALA A 70 -21.76 -11.54 8.99
N ASP A 71 -21.05 -12.56 8.50
CA ASP A 71 -19.58 -12.58 8.44
C ASP A 71 -19.07 -11.64 7.34
N ARG A 72 -19.74 -11.61 6.18
CA ARG A 72 -19.47 -10.61 5.14
C ARG A 72 -19.72 -9.19 5.63
N ALA A 73 -20.85 -8.94 6.31
CA ALA A 73 -21.14 -7.62 6.87
C ALA A 73 -20.12 -7.18 7.93
N LYS A 74 -19.62 -8.11 8.76
CA LYS A 74 -18.55 -7.83 9.73
C LYS A 74 -17.22 -7.52 9.06
N GLN A 75 -16.89 -8.23 7.99
CA GLN A 75 -15.70 -7.96 7.20
C GLN A 75 -15.77 -6.59 6.50
N ASP A 76 -16.87 -6.29 5.82
CA ASP A 76 -17.12 -4.98 5.20
C ASP A 76 -17.03 -3.84 6.23
N GLN A 77 -17.54 -4.07 7.45
CA GLN A 77 -17.43 -3.10 8.54
C GLN A 77 -15.98 -2.88 8.98
N ALA A 78 -15.22 -3.97 9.17
CA ALA A 78 -13.80 -3.89 9.51
C ALA A 78 -12.97 -3.20 8.40
N GLU A 79 -13.32 -3.40 7.13
CA GLU A 79 -12.70 -2.72 5.99
C GLU A 79 -13.01 -1.23 5.98
N ARG A 80 -14.27 -0.83 6.23
CA ARG A 80 -14.66 0.58 6.37
C ARG A 80 -13.94 1.28 7.52
N GLU A 81 -13.81 0.59 8.66
CA GLU A 81 -13.05 1.09 9.80
C GLU A 81 -11.57 1.27 9.44
N LYS A 82 -10.94 0.29 8.80
CA LYS A 82 -9.55 0.41 8.29
C LYS A 82 -9.40 1.57 7.30
N ALA A 83 -10.32 1.74 6.37
CA ALA A 83 -10.31 2.84 5.40
C ALA A 83 -10.45 4.21 6.10
N SER A 84 -11.31 4.30 7.12
CA SER A 84 -11.45 5.50 7.95
C SER A 84 -10.16 5.84 8.70
N HIS A 85 -9.53 4.84 9.32
CA HIS A 85 -8.24 5.01 9.99
C HIS A 85 -7.14 5.48 9.04
N ARG A 86 -7.08 4.93 7.81
CA ARG A 86 -6.14 5.39 6.78
C ARG A 86 -6.38 6.85 6.41
N LYS A 87 -7.64 7.22 6.18
CA LYS A 87 -8.01 8.61 5.86
C LYS A 87 -7.63 9.58 6.99
N GLN A 88 -7.88 9.20 8.24
CA GLN A 88 -7.47 10.00 9.39
C GLN A 88 -5.95 10.16 9.44
N LYS A 89 -5.19 9.08 9.23
CA LYS A 89 -3.72 9.14 9.24
C LYS A 89 -3.16 10.03 8.13
N LEU A 90 -3.76 9.97 6.93
CA LEU A 90 -3.41 10.87 5.84
C LEU A 90 -3.69 12.33 6.21
N GLN A 91 -4.86 12.62 6.78
CA GLN A 91 -5.19 13.98 7.23
C GLN A 91 -4.18 14.49 8.27
N GLU A 92 -3.78 13.67 9.23
CA GLU A 92 -2.76 14.04 10.23
C GLU A 92 -1.42 14.40 9.58
N LEU A 93 -0.98 13.59 8.60
CA LEU A 93 0.25 13.85 7.84
C LEU A 93 0.14 15.13 7.01
N GLU A 94 -1.01 15.35 6.37
CA GLU A 94 -1.30 16.55 5.60
C GLU A 94 -1.32 17.79 6.48
N ASP A 95 -1.87 17.73 7.69
CA ASP A 95 -1.92 18.87 8.62
C ASP A 95 -0.52 19.23 9.15
N GLU A 96 0.39 18.26 9.19
CA GLU A 96 1.78 18.41 9.63
C GLU A 96 2.77 18.61 8.48
N PHE A 97 2.30 18.89 7.26
CA PHE A 97 3.13 19.01 6.05
C PHE A 97 4.38 19.89 6.22
N TYR A 98 4.28 20.93 7.06
CA TYR A 98 5.35 21.89 7.29
C TYR A 98 6.54 21.30 8.05
N ARG A 99 6.37 20.19 8.78
CA ARG A 99 7.49 19.52 9.49
C ARG A 99 8.49 18.85 8.55
N LEU A 100 8.09 18.60 7.31
CA LEU A 100 8.90 17.89 6.31
C LEU A 100 9.84 18.82 5.52
N VAL A 101 9.86 20.11 5.84
CA VAL A 101 10.68 21.11 5.15
C VAL A 101 11.52 21.83 6.20
N ASP A 102 12.84 21.82 6.03
CA ASP A 102 13.76 22.67 6.79
C ASP A 102 14.10 23.95 5.99
N PRO A 103 13.63 25.14 6.41
CA PRO A 103 13.92 26.39 5.72
C PRO A 103 15.42 26.72 5.67
N LYS A 104 16.22 26.25 6.63
CA LYS A 104 17.66 26.53 6.66
C LYS A 104 18.39 25.76 5.56
N GLU A 105 18.07 24.48 5.41
CA GLU A 105 18.58 23.65 4.32
C GLU A 105 18.23 24.26 2.95
N VAL A 106 17.01 24.80 2.80
CA VAL A 106 16.58 25.50 1.57
C VAL A 106 17.37 26.80 1.35
N ALA A 107 17.63 27.57 2.41
CA ALA A 107 18.43 28.79 2.33
C ALA A 107 19.88 28.51 1.92
N GLU A 108 20.51 27.50 2.53
CA GLU A 108 21.86 27.06 2.21
C GLU A 108 21.97 26.54 0.76
N SER A 109 21.06 25.64 0.36
CA SER A 109 21.08 25.04 -0.99
C SER A 109 20.88 26.06 -2.11
N LEU A 110 20.06 27.09 -1.89
CA LEU A 110 19.81 28.16 -2.85
C LEU A 110 20.71 29.38 -2.68
N SER A 111 21.60 29.39 -1.68
CA SER A 111 22.45 30.54 -1.31
C SER A 111 21.63 31.83 -1.12
N LEU A 112 20.45 31.72 -0.49
CA LEU A 112 19.55 32.85 -0.20
C LEU A 112 19.63 33.24 1.27
N PRO A 113 19.38 34.51 1.63
CA PRO A 113 19.34 34.93 3.04
C PRO A 113 18.22 34.21 3.81
N ASP A 114 18.53 33.68 5.00
CA ASP A 114 17.58 32.97 5.88
C ASP A 114 16.30 33.75 6.11
N ALA A 115 16.40 35.07 6.33
CA ALA A 115 15.25 35.92 6.60
C ALA A 115 14.23 35.93 5.44
N HIS A 116 14.70 35.88 4.19
CA HIS A 116 13.80 35.84 3.03
C HIS A 116 13.14 34.47 2.88
N VAL A 117 13.90 33.40 3.11
CA VAL A 117 13.38 32.03 3.02
C VAL A 117 12.38 31.75 4.13
N ASP A 118 12.65 32.17 5.37
CA ASP A 118 11.70 32.07 6.47
C ASP A 118 10.41 32.85 6.17
N PHE A 119 10.51 34.10 5.69
CA PHE A 119 9.34 34.89 5.32
C PHE A 119 8.45 34.18 4.28
N LEU A 120 9.06 33.66 3.21
CA LEU A 120 8.35 32.90 2.18
C LEU A 120 7.75 31.60 2.72
N TYR A 121 8.49 30.89 3.57
CA TYR A 121 8.05 29.65 4.20
C TYR A 121 6.84 29.87 5.12
N GLN A 122 6.84 30.92 5.95
CA GLN A 122 5.68 31.27 6.79
C GLN A 122 4.46 31.63 5.94
N TYR A 123 4.65 32.42 4.88
CA TYR A 123 3.57 32.74 3.93
C TYR A 123 3.00 31.48 3.27
N TRP A 124 3.87 30.60 2.78
CA TRP A 124 3.49 29.34 2.15
C TRP A 124 2.69 28.45 3.11
N LYS A 125 3.18 28.28 4.34
CA LYS A 125 2.52 27.49 5.38
C LYS A 125 1.13 28.03 5.69
N LEU A 126 0.99 29.35 5.88
CA LEU A 126 -0.29 29.99 6.16
C LEU A 126 -1.28 29.79 5.01
N ARG A 127 -0.85 30.05 3.78
CA ARG A 127 -1.71 29.94 2.60
C ARG A 127 -2.15 28.51 2.33
N ARG A 128 -1.27 27.52 2.49
CA ARG A 128 -1.60 26.11 2.32
C ARG A 128 -2.61 25.62 3.37
N LYS A 129 -2.45 26.04 4.64
CA LYS A 129 -3.45 25.78 5.69
C LYS A 129 -4.82 26.41 5.40
N ALA A 130 -4.82 27.67 4.93
CA ALA A 130 -6.06 28.37 4.57
C ALA A 130 -6.74 27.79 3.32
N ASN A 131 -5.99 27.10 2.46
CA ASN A 131 -6.46 26.50 1.21
C ASN A 131 -6.66 24.98 1.33
N PHE A 132 -7.03 24.48 2.51
CA PHE A 132 -7.31 23.05 2.75
C PHE A 132 -6.18 22.12 2.26
N ASN A 133 -4.93 22.48 2.59
CA ASN A 133 -3.69 21.78 2.21
C ASN A 133 -3.40 21.68 0.71
N GLN A 134 -4.18 22.33 -0.15
CA GLN A 134 -3.92 22.39 -1.59
C GLN A 134 -2.61 23.11 -1.90
N PRO A 135 -1.79 22.58 -2.83
CA PRO A 135 -0.49 23.17 -3.17
C PRO A 135 -0.66 24.56 -3.77
N LEU A 136 0.20 25.50 -3.37
CA LEU A 136 0.19 26.87 -3.88
C LEU A 136 0.61 26.97 -5.35
N VAL A 137 1.51 26.09 -5.75
CA VAL A 137 1.95 25.94 -7.13
C VAL A 137 1.65 24.50 -7.50
N ALA A 138 0.72 24.30 -8.43
CA ALA A 138 0.53 23.00 -9.04
C ALA A 138 1.82 22.68 -9.80
N LEU A 139 2.69 21.87 -9.20
CA LEU A 139 3.74 21.20 -9.94
C LEU A 139 3.01 20.38 -11.01
N LYS A 140 3.37 20.55 -12.28
CA LYS A 140 2.96 19.60 -13.33
C LYS A 140 3.60 18.26 -12.96
N ARG A 141 2.90 17.47 -12.15
CA ARG A 141 3.34 16.15 -11.77
C ARG A 141 2.92 15.26 -12.92
N ASP A 142 3.92 14.65 -13.54
CA ASP A 142 3.75 13.64 -14.57
C ASP A 142 2.79 12.54 -14.07
N GLU A 143 2.23 11.81 -15.03
CA GLU A 143 1.15 10.81 -15.02
C GLU A 143 0.97 9.92 -13.77
N VAL A 144 1.99 9.81 -12.89
CA VAL A 144 2.04 9.02 -11.66
C VAL A 144 1.02 9.46 -10.59
N ASP A 145 0.79 10.77 -10.41
CA ASP A 145 -0.20 11.24 -9.42
C ASP A 145 -1.64 10.98 -9.87
N ASN A 146 -1.90 10.94 -11.18
CA ASN A 146 -3.21 10.54 -11.72
C ASN A 146 -3.49 9.06 -11.46
N LEU A 147 -2.45 8.20 -11.55
CA LEU A 147 -2.58 6.77 -11.26
C LEU A 147 -2.88 6.52 -9.77
N ALA A 148 -2.20 7.23 -8.86
CA ALA A 148 -2.43 7.10 -7.42
C ALA A 148 -3.84 7.58 -6.98
N GLN A 149 -4.40 8.59 -7.66
CA GLN A 149 -5.77 9.06 -7.41
C GLN A 149 -6.81 8.04 -7.92
N GLN A 150 -6.54 7.41 -9.06
CA GLN A 150 -7.45 6.43 -9.68
C GLN A 150 -7.54 5.12 -8.87
N GLU A 151 -6.50 4.73 -8.13
CA GLU A 151 -6.52 3.55 -7.25
C GLU A 151 -7.24 3.78 -5.90
N GLN A 152 -7.55 5.02 -5.52
CA GLN A 152 -8.31 5.33 -4.30
C GLN A 152 -9.82 5.44 -4.53
N ASP A 153 -10.25 5.62 -5.79
CA ASP A 153 -11.64 5.79 -6.21
C ASP A 153 -12.30 4.49 -6.75
N VAL A 154 -11.63 3.32 -6.59
CA VAL A 154 -12.13 1.98 -6.96
C VAL A 154 -12.30 1.13 -5.70
#